data_AF-A0AAD5YLQ1-F1
#
_entry.id   AF-A0AAD5YLQ1-F1
#
_cell.length_a   1.000
_cell.length_b   1.000
_cell.length_c   1.000
_cell.angle_alpha   90.00
_cell.angle_beta   90.00
_cell.angle_gamma   90.00
#
_symmetry.space_group_name_H-M   'P 1'
#
loop_
_entity.id
_entity.type
_entity.pdbx_description
1 polymer ?
#
loop_
_entity_poly.entity_id
_entity_poly.type
_entity_poly.pdbx_seq_one_letter_code
_entity_poly.pdbx_strand_id
1 'polypeptide(L)'
;MSAGLSSIDALLQLRQELEHGVMIWRNVNYAFVAGTTVMVIEWLQTLNLEVKVIWDSPRSILKALYLLSRYFPLVYWPVYYYYHFGSQGVKVHTCKVLFRYIVWAYIIATAFAES
;
A
#
# COMPACT_ATOMS: atom_id res chain seq x y z
N MET A 1 -5.67 -50.57 -2.61
CA MET A 1 -6.61 -49.66 -1.93
C MET A 1 -5.90 -48.51 -1.18
N SER A 2 -4.60 -48.64 -0.84
CA SER A 2 -3.80 -47.61 -0.16
C SER A 2 -3.41 -46.39 -1.01
N ALA A 3 -3.23 -46.53 -2.33
CA ALA A 3 -2.81 -45.42 -3.21
C ALA A 3 -3.92 -44.36 -3.44
N GLY A 4 -5.19 -44.72 -3.23
CA GLY A 4 -6.31 -43.79 -3.35
C GLY A 4 -6.46 -42.84 -2.15
N LEU A 5 -6.09 -43.31 -0.95
CA LEU A 5 -6.18 -42.51 0.28
C LEU A 5 -5.14 -41.36 0.28
N SER A 6 -3.89 -41.65 -0.10
CA SER A 6 -2.83 -40.65 -0.18
C SER A 6 -3.11 -39.55 -1.23
N SER A 7 -3.87 -39.89 -2.27
CA SER A 7 -4.29 -38.93 -3.30
C SER A 7 -5.38 -37.98 -2.78
N ILE A 8 -6.29 -38.46 -1.92
CA ILE A 8 -7.33 -37.63 -1.30
C ILE A 8 -6.72 -36.69 -0.26
N ASP A 9 -5.75 -37.18 0.53
CA ASP A 9 -5.05 -36.36 1.52
C ASP A 9 -4.28 -35.20 0.86
N ALA A 10 -3.62 -35.46 -0.27
CA ALA A 10 -2.95 -34.43 -1.06
C ALA A 10 -3.92 -33.36 -1.61
N LEU A 11 -5.12 -33.78 -2.05
CA LEU A 11 -6.16 -32.86 -2.53
C LEU A 11 -6.75 -32.01 -1.40
N LEU A 12 -6.92 -32.60 -0.21
CA LEU A 12 -7.37 -31.87 0.99
C LEU A 12 -6.33 -30.82 1.40
N GLN A 13 -5.05 -31.18 1.38
CA GLN A 13 -3.98 -30.26 1.70
C GLN A 13 -3.91 -29.10 0.69
N LEU A 14 -3.99 -29.39 -0.61
CA LEU A 14 -4.02 -28.35 -1.65
C LEU A 14 -5.22 -27.41 -1.50
N ARG A 15 -6.40 -27.95 -1.17
CA ARG A 15 -7.60 -27.16 -0.91
C ARG A 15 -7.38 -26.19 0.25
N GLN A 16 -6.81 -26.67 1.35
CA GLN A 16 -6.57 -25.84 2.54
C GLN A 16 -5.61 -24.68 2.24
N GLU A 17 -4.51 -24.96 1.53
CA GLU A 17 -3.55 -23.93 1.12
C GLU A 17 -4.20 -22.87 0.21
N LEU A 18 -5.05 -23.31 -0.74
CA LEU A 18 -5.76 -22.41 -1.63
C LEU A 18 -6.78 -21.54 -0.89
N GLU A 19 -7.60 -22.15 -0.02
CA GLU A 19 -8.61 -21.45 0.78
C GLU A 19 -7.95 -20.39 1.69
N HIS A 20 -6.83 -20.75 2.32
CA HIS A 20 -6.07 -19.82 3.15
C HIS A 20 -5.47 -18.67 2.31
N GLY A 21 -4.86 -18.97 1.17
CA GLY A 21 -4.30 -17.96 0.27
C GLY A 21 -5.35 -16.97 -0.26
N VAL A 22 -6.52 -17.48 -0.67
CA VAL A 22 -7.63 -16.67 -1.16
C VAL A 22 -8.20 -15.77 -0.06
N MET A 23 -8.35 -16.28 1.17
CA MET A 23 -8.84 -15.48 2.30
C MET A 23 -7.88 -14.33 2.64
N ILE A 24 -6.57 -14.61 2.71
CA ILE A 24 -5.56 -13.57 2.95
C ILE A 24 -5.63 -12.51 1.87
N TRP A 25 -5.61 -12.92 0.60
CA TRP A 25 -5.62 -11.98 -0.53
C TRP A 25 -6.85 -11.07 -0.50
N ARG A 26 -8.03 -11.63 -0.22
CA ARG A 26 -9.28 -10.88 -0.09
C ARG A 26 -9.21 -9.86 1.06
N ASN A 27 -8.74 -10.27 2.24
CA ASN A 27 -8.65 -9.38 3.40
C ASN A 27 -7.68 -8.23 3.16
N VAL A 28 -6.52 -8.51 2.56
CA VAL A 28 -5.53 -7.49 2.20
C VAL A 28 -6.12 -6.48 1.22
N ASN A 29 -6.85 -6.93 0.20
CA ASN A 29 -7.48 -6.03 -0.76
C ASN A 29 -8.52 -5.12 -0.12
N TYR A 30 -9.40 -5.65 0.72
CA TYR A 30 -10.39 -4.85 1.43
C TYR A 30 -9.72 -3.84 2.36
N ALA A 31 -8.73 -4.26 3.14
CA ALA A 31 -7.98 -3.37 4.01
C ALA A 31 -7.28 -2.25 3.22
N PHE A 32 -6.72 -2.57 2.04
CA PHE A 32 -6.05 -1.60 1.20
C PHE A 32 -7.02 -0.56 0.64
N VAL A 33 -8.16 -1.00 0.08
CA VAL A 33 -9.19 -0.08 -0.44
C VAL A 33 -9.77 0.79 0.68
N ALA A 34 -10.08 0.20 1.83
CA ALA A 34 -10.58 0.93 3.00
C ALA A 34 -9.56 1.97 3.49
N GLY A 35 -8.30 1.58 3.67
CA GLY A 35 -7.22 2.49 4.10
C GLY A 35 -7.01 3.65 3.13
N THR A 36 -7.12 3.38 1.82
CA THR A 36 -7.01 4.43 0.79
C THR A 36 -8.18 5.39 0.83
N THR A 37 -9.38 4.87 1.09
CA THR A 37 -10.58 5.69 1.22
C THR A 37 -10.44 6.65 2.40
N VAL A 38 -9.99 6.13 3.55
CA VAL A 38 -9.70 6.94 4.75
C VAL A 38 -8.64 8.00 4.43
N MET A 39 -7.52 7.60 3.80
CA MET A 39 -6.47 8.53 3.40
C MET A 39 -7.00 9.67 2.51
N VAL A 40 -7.83 9.37 1.51
CA VAL A 40 -8.42 10.40 0.63
C VAL A 40 -9.36 11.33 1.41
N ILE A 41 -10.17 10.80 2.33
CA ILE A 41 -11.06 11.61 3.16
C ILE A 41 -10.26 12.57 4.05
N GLU A 42 -9.24 12.07 4.76
CA GLU A 42 -8.36 12.88 5.59
C GLU A 42 -7.67 13.97 4.77
N TRP A 43 -7.26 13.60 3.55
CA TRP A 43 -6.67 14.55 2.60
C TRP A 43 -7.65 15.68 2.30
N LEU A 44 -8.88 15.36 1.85
CA LEU A 44 -9.91 16.35 1.51
C LEU A 44 -10.29 17.25 2.69
N GLN A 45 -10.42 16.71 3.89
CA GLN A 45 -10.76 17.47 5.08
C GLN A 45 -9.68 18.50 5.44
N THR A 46 -8.42 18.15 5.25
CA THR A 46 -7.28 19.01 5.61
C THR A 46 -6.85 19.98 4.50
N LEU A 47 -7.35 19.81 3.27
CA LEU A 47 -7.01 20.69 2.13
C LEU A 47 -7.39 22.15 2.40
N ASN A 48 -8.56 22.42 3.00
CA ASN A 48 -9.01 23.78 3.24
C ASN A 48 -8.06 24.55 4.19
N LEU A 49 -7.57 23.87 5.22
CA LEU A 49 -6.59 24.44 6.15
C LEU A 49 -5.21 24.59 5.50
N GLU A 50 -4.81 23.63 4.66
CA GLU A 50 -3.55 23.69 3.92
C GLU A 50 -3.49 24.90 2.98
N VAL A 51 -4.55 25.13 2.19
CA VAL A 51 -4.63 26.27 1.27
C VAL A 51 -4.59 27.59 2.03
N LYS A 52 -5.26 27.66 3.20
CA LYS A 52 -5.27 28.89 4.00
C LYS A 52 -3.93 29.19 4.67
N VAL A 53 -3.22 28.18 5.15
CA VAL A 53 -2.05 28.37 6.04
C VAL A 53 -0.72 28.15 5.31
N ILE A 54 -0.63 27.11 4.48
CA ILE A 54 0.62 26.70 3.85
C ILE A 54 0.82 27.41 2.52
N TRP A 55 -0.24 27.62 1.75
CA TRP A 55 -0.09 28.23 0.43
C TRP A 55 0.25 29.72 0.52
N ASP A 56 -0.31 30.43 1.50
CA ASP A 56 -0.03 31.85 1.77
C ASP A 56 1.31 32.07 2.51
N SER A 57 1.91 31.02 3.08
CA SER A 57 3.15 31.12 3.84
C SER A 57 4.36 31.45 2.93
N PRO A 58 5.28 32.35 3.36
CA PRO A 58 6.52 32.65 2.66
C PRO A 58 7.36 31.38 2.47
N ARG A 59 8.12 31.31 1.37
CA ARG A 59 8.85 30.10 0.93
C ARG A 59 9.82 29.59 2.01
N SER A 60 9.32 28.68 2.83
CA SER A 60 10.07 27.98 3.87
C SER A 60 10.45 26.58 3.39
N ILE A 61 11.62 26.10 3.82
CA ILE A 61 12.05 24.71 3.63
C ILE A 61 10.99 23.75 4.17
N LEU A 62 10.32 24.12 5.27
CA LEU A 62 9.23 23.34 5.87
C LEU A 62 8.03 23.20 4.94
N LYS A 63 7.72 24.22 4.12
CA LYS A 63 6.65 24.15 3.11
C LYS A 63 7.00 23.15 2.01
N ALA A 64 8.24 23.17 1.53
CA ALA A 64 8.69 22.21 0.52
C ALA A 64 8.68 20.77 1.06
N LEU A 65 9.18 20.57 2.28
CA LEU A 65 9.19 19.25 2.92
C LEU A 65 7.77 18.74 3.18
N TYR A 66 6.87 19.61 3.66
CA TYR A 66 5.46 19.29 3.85
C TYR A 66 4.78 18.86 2.56
N LEU A 67 4.95 19.64 1.48
CA LEU A 67 4.37 19.32 0.17
C LEU A 67 4.96 18.04 -0.42
N LEU A 68 6.26 17.78 -0.24
CA LEU A 68 6.85 16.52 -0.65
C LEU A 68 6.22 15.35 0.11
N SER A 69 6.21 15.38 1.44
CA SER A 69 5.64 14.28 2.23
C SER A 69 4.15 14.07 1.96
N ARG A 70 3.38 15.15 1.72
CA ARG A 70 1.93 15.09 1.49
C ARG A 70 1.55 14.61 0.09
N TYR A 71 2.29 14.99 -0.95
CA TYR A 71 1.96 14.67 -2.35
C TYR A 71 2.78 13.51 -2.92
N PHE A 72 3.86 13.08 -2.26
CA PHE A 72 4.63 11.90 -2.65
C PHE A 72 3.78 10.62 -2.73
N PRO A 73 2.82 10.36 -1.81
CA PRO A 73 1.88 9.26 -1.95
C PRO A 73 1.13 9.28 -3.29
N LEU A 74 0.72 10.44 -3.81
CA LEU A 74 -0.05 10.52 -5.06
C LEU A 74 0.72 10.00 -6.29
N VAL A 75 2.06 10.06 -6.26
CA VAL A 75 2.89 9.53 -7.35
C VAL A 75 3.06 8.02 -7.22
N TYR A 76 3.27 7.55 -6.00
CA TYR A 76 3.58 6.15 -5.74
C TYR A 76 2.34 5.23 -5.75
N TRP A 77 1.23 5.68 -5.17
CA TRP A 77 0.03 4.87 -5.00
C TRP A 77 -0.55 4.33 -6.33
N PRO A 78 -0.65 5.11 -7.42
CA PRO A 78 -1.11 4.59 -8.71
C PRO A 78 -0.21 3.48 -9.25
N VAL A 79 1.11 3.62 -9.09
CA VAL A 79 2.08 2.60 -9.51
C VAL A 79 1.90 1.32 -8.70
N TYR A 80 1.71 1.45 -7.39
CA TYR A 80 1.39 0.29 -6.54
C TYR A 80 0.10 -0.40 -6.96
N TYR A 81 -0.98 0.37 -7.13
CA TYR A 81 -2.27 -0.15 -7.56
C TYR A 81 -2.20 -0.88 -8.90
N TYR A 82 -1.45 -0.33 -9.85
CA TYR A 82 -1.21 -0.95 -11.15
C TYR A 82 -0.53 -2.32 -11.00
N TYR A 83 0.49 -2.43 -10.15
CA TYR A 83 1.17 -3.70 -9.93
C TYR A 83 0.37 -4.68 -9.08
N HIS A 84 -0.39 -4.18 -8.12
CA HIS A 84 -1.18 -4.97 -7.18
C HIS A 84 -2.43 -5.59 -7.82
N PHE A 85 -3.15 -4.84 -8.67
CA PHE A 85 -4.38 -5.31 -9.32
C PHE A 85 -4.23 -5.59 -10.82
N GLY A 86 -3.34 -4.88 -11.51
CA GLY A 86 -3.30 -4.86 -12.97
C GLY A 86 -2.31 -5.84 -13.61
N SER A 87 -1.35 -6.40 -12.86
CA SER A 87 -0.28 -7.19 -13.48
C SER A 87 -0.43 -8.70 -13.20
N GLN A 88 -0.81 -9.45 -14.23
CA GLN A 88 -0.64 -10.91 -14.26
C GLN A 88 0.76 -11.21 -14.81
N GLY A 89 1.80 -11.16 -13.96
CA GLY A 89 3.15 -11.56 -14.37
C GLY A 89 4.33 -10.71 -13.90
N VAL A 90 4.15 -9.82 -12.91
CA VAL A 90 5.30 -9.10 -12.36
C VAL A 90 6.24 -10.05 -11.61
N LYS A 91 7.54 -9.92 -11.92
CA LYS A 91 8.60 -10.61 -11.19
C LYS A 91 8.53 -10.20 -9.72
N VAL A 92 8.51 -11.20 -8.84
CA VAL A 92 8.49 -11.03 -7.36
C VAL A 92 9.54 -10.03 -6.88
N HIS A 93 10.70 -9.98 -7.55
CA HIS A 93 11.77 -9.03 -7.25
C HIS A 93 11.32 -7.56 -7.36
N THR A 94 10.62 -7.18 -8.43
CA THR A 94 10.19 -5.79 -8.66
C THR A 94 9.18 -5.36 -7.60
N CYS A 95 8.23 -6.23 -7.25
CA CYS A 95 7.27 -5.97 -6.17
C CYS A 95 7.97 -5.74 -4.82
N LYS A 96 8.95 -6.58 -4.47
CA LYS A 96 9.72 -6.44 -3.22
C LYS A 96 10.54 -5.14 -3.17
N VAL A 97 11.21 -4.78 -4.27
CA VAL A 97 12.01 -3.55 -4.34
C VAL A 97 11.11 -2.33 -4.18
N LEU A 98 9.99 -2.32 -4.89
CA LEU A 98 9.01 -1.26 -4.85
C LEU A 98 8.47 -1.08 -3.42
N PHE A 99 7.97 -2.16 -2.81
CA PHE A 99 7.48 -2.15 -1.42
C PHE A 99 8.54 -1.67 -0.42
N ARG A 100 9.78 -2.16 -0.54
CA ARG A 100 10.87 -1.75 0.33
C ARG A 100 11.13 -0.25 0.22
N TYR A 101 11.14 0.29 -0.99
CA TYR A 101 11.42 1.71 -1.22
C TYR A 101 10.42 2.62 -0.49
N ILE A 102 9.12 2.35 -0.55
CA ILE A 102 8.15 3.25 0.09
C ILE A 102 8.02 3.04 1.58
N VAL A 103 8.26 1.83 2.09
CA VAL A 103 8.38 1.65 3.54
C VAL A 103 9.52 2.52 4.07
N TRP A 104 10.69 2.51 3.44
CA TRP A 104 11.79 3.38 3.84
C TRP A 104 11.49 4.87 3.66
N ALA A 105 10.87 5.25 2.54
CA ALA A 105 10.48 6.65 2.32
C ALA A 105 9.49 7.14 3.39
N TYR A 106 8.53 6.29 3.77
CA TYR A 106 7.56 6.59 4.82
C TYR A 106 8.24 6.72 6.19
N ILE A 107 9.12 5.78 6.56
CA ILE A 107 9.87 5.82 7.83
C ILE A 107 10.71 7.10 7.93
N ILE A 108 11.39 7.47 6.84
CA ILE A 108 12.19 8.70 6.80
C ILE A 108 11.27 9.91 7.00
N ALA A 109 10.14 9.97 6.28
CA ALA A 109 9.19 11.07 6.40
C ALA A 109 8.60 11.21 7.82
N THR A 110 8.26 10.09 8.48
CA THR A 110 7.77 10.12 9.86
C THR A 110 8.84 10.55 10.85
N ALA A 111 10.09 10.08 10.68
CA ALA A 111 11.19 10.48 11.55
C ALA A 111 11.49 11.99 11.49
N PHE A 112 11.41 12.59 10.28
CA PHE A 112 11.53 14.05 10.11
C PHE A 112 10.32 14.83 10.65
N ALA A 113 9.13 14.23 10.72
CA ALA A 113 7.96 14.89 11.26
C ALA A 113 7.96 14.93 12.80
N GLU A 114 8.63 13.98 13.44
CA GLU A 114 8.73 13.85 14.90
C GLU A 114 9.98 14.52 15.50
N SER A 115 10.88 15.09 14.69
CA SER A 115 12.09 15.80 15.12
C SER A 115 11.95 17.32 15.09
#